data_AF-A0A1F8F3V0-F1
#
_entry.id   AF-A0A1F8F3V0-F1
#
_cell.length_a   1.000
_cell.length_b   1.000
_cell.length_c   1.000
_cell.angle_alpha   90.00
_cell.angle_beta   90.00
_cell.angle_gamma   90.00
#
_symmetry.space_group_name_H-M   'P 1'
#
loop_
_entity.id
_entity.type
_entity.pdbx_description
1 polymer ?
#
loop_
_entity_poly.entity_id
_entity_poly.type
_entity_poly.pdbx_seq_one_letter_code
_entity_poly.pdbx_strand_id
1 'polypeptide(L)'
;MSVRANPDPTYTVRWFGCGNVNGNDCNVLIDKDKIITVVFDPPPGSGSVCGDGVVNSGEQCDTGVNNGLCPRTCSYACTNNTCSGSTPTPGPGATPTPTPTPTPIPIAPSCLSATPDGDTVYSNSIRRVYANGVSNATSVLFPTWSDPGGQNDLIWYPGTTNDGGVTWYADINLSNHGIGTWQSSYNMNTHVYLFNSNYSDVWCDTANFISTAPVGISLSAFPTSVSSGGTVTVTWSGVINPKTTDWIGLYIPATPESSRVDNRWFYTSSCTNTPGVAVEVNGSCSFTMPSVSGDYEFRLFRN
;
A
#
# COMPACT_ATOMS: atom_id res chain seq x y z
N MET A 1 38.18 1.71 20.33
CA MET A 1 37.75 2.00 18.95
C MET A 1 36.25 1.85 18.87
N SER A 2 35.53 2.77 18.22
CA SER A 2 34.09 2.63 17.98
C SER A 2 33.86 2.06 16.59
N VAL A 3 32.89 1.16 16.45
CA VAL A 3 32.62 0.40 15.23
C VAL A 3 31.13 0.48 14.96
N ARG A 4 30.80 0.90 13.74
CA ARG A 4 29.43 1.00 13.25
C ARG A 4 29.34 0.30 11.90
N ALA A 5 28.31 -0.50 11.74
CA ALA A 5 27.99 -1.08 10.45
C ALA A 5 26.98 -0.17 9.77
N ASN A 6 27.28 0.22 8.54
CA ASN A 6 26.43 1.10 7.77
C ASN A 6 25.99 0.37 6.50
N PRO A 7 24.73 -0.09 6.44
CA PRO A 7 24.22 -0.74 5.24
C PRO A 7 24.09 0.25 4.07
N ASP A 8 24.04 1.57 4.34
CA ASP A 8 23.96 2.65 3.34
C ASP A 8 24.24 4.05 3.97
N PRO A 9 25.24 4.86 3.53
CA PRO A 9 25.57 6.16 4.12
C PRO A 9 24.50 7.27 4.01
N THR A 10 23.31 6.98 3.50
CA THR A 10 22.29 8.02 3.24
C THR A 10 21.37 8.37 4.41
N TYR A 11 21.26 7.61 5.52
CA TYR A 11 20.22 7.91 6.52
C TYR A 11 20.62 7.84 8.00
N THR A 12 20.48 8.97 8.69
CA THR A 12 20.47 9.11 10.16
C THR A 12 19.15 8.62 10.76
N VAL A 13 19.22 7.75 11.77
CA VAL A 13 18.06 7.26 12.54
C VAL A 13 17.61 8.30 13.57
N ARG A 14 16.30 8.61 13.62
CA ARG A 14 15.62 9.10 14.83
C ARG A 14 14.39 8.22 15.11
N TRP A 15 14.24 7.88 16.38
CA TRP A 15 13.31 6.89 16.92
C TRP A 15 11.88 7.45 17.08
N PHE A 16 10.85 6.60 17.03
CA PHE A 16 9.50 6.93 17.50
C PHE A 16 8.82 5.79 18.26
N GLY A 17 8.24 6.16 19.40
CA GLY A 17 7.31 5.41 20.24
C GLY A 17 6.59 6.39 21.16
N CYS A 18 5.37 6.06 21.59
CA CYS A 18 4.55 6.93 22.43
C CYS A 18 5.03 6.85 23.90
N GLY A 19 5.23 8.00 24.55
CA GLY A 19 5.71 8.05 25.94
C GLY A 19 4.62 7.69 26.95
N ASN A 20 3.41 8.26 26.79
CA ASN A 20 2.20 7.85 27.52
C ASN A 20 0.92 8.31 26.80
N VAL A 21 -0.20 7.65 27.08
CA VAL A 21 -1.52 7.89 26.46
C VAL A 21 -2.52 8.37 27.51
N ASN A 22 -3.30 9.41 27.21
CA ASN A 22 -4.43 9.84 28.05
C ASN A 22 -5.62 10.21 27.16
N GLY A 23 -6.68 9.39 27.16
CA GLY A 23 -7.74 9.50 26.17
C GLY A 23 -7.24 9.18 24.75
N ASN A 24 -7.64 9.99 23.76
CA ASN A 24 -7.17 9.88 22.37
C ASN A 24 -5.84 10.61 22.11
N ASP A 25 -5.23 11.19 23.15
CA ASP A 25 -4.01 11.98 23.03
C ASP A 25 -2.78 11.13 23.35
N CYS A 26 -1.79 11.11 22.46
CA CYS A 26 -0.45 10.60 22.72
C CYS A 26 0.47 11.76 23.14
N ASN A 27 0.98 11.70 24.36
CA ASN A 27 1.91 12.69 24.88
C ASN A 27 3.36 12.22 24.66
N VAL A 28 4.14 13.03 23.94
CA VAL A 28 5.57 12.82 23.72
C VAL A 28 6.34 13.96 24.40
N LEU A 29 7.23 13.62 25.34
CA LEU A 29 8.16 14.59 25.92
C LEU A 29 9.36 14.74 24.99
N ILE A 30 9.43 15.88 24.29
CA ILE A 30 10.61 16.35 23.56
C ILE A 30 11.11 17.61 24.28
N ASP A 31 12.43 17.82 24.30
CA ASP A 31 13.17 18.91 24.96
C ASP A 31 12.40 20.19 25.34
N LYS A 32 12.71 20.73 26.52
CA LYS A 32 11.82 21.53 27.41
C LYS A 32 11.20 22.85 26.91
N ASP A 33 11.36 23.26 25.65
CA ASP A 33 10.98 24.62 25.23
C ASP A 33 10.17 24.73 23.91
N LYS A 34 9.53 23.64 23.42
CA LYS A 34 8.53 23.75 22.32
C LYS A 34 7.31 22.86 22.52
N ILE A 35 6.14 23.48 22.57
CA ILE A 35 4.83 22.81 22.49
C ILE A 35 4.36 22.85 21.03
N ILE A 36 4.12 21.69 20.44
CA ILE A 36 3.35 21.58 19.19
C ILE A 36 1.98 21.02 19.57
N THR A 37 0.94 21.84 19.40
CA THR A 37 -0.45 21.41 19.54
C THR A 37 -0.91 20.87 18.20
N VAL A 38 -1.20 19.58 18.12
CA VAL A 38 -1.89 18.98 16.98
C VAL A 38 -3.35 18.79 17.39
N VAL A 39 -4.25 19.49 16.71
CA VAL A 39 -5.69 19.34 16.87
C VAL A 39 -6.15 18.34 15.81
N PHE A 40 -6.76 17.24 16.23
CA PHE A 40 -7.51 16.37 15.33
C PHE A 40 -8.92 16.94 15.20
N ASP A 41 -9.32 17.31 13.98
CA ASP A 41 -10.71 17.62 13.71
C ASP A 41 -11.55 16.34 13.89
N PRO A 42 -12.69 16.41 14.60
CA PRO A 42 -13.60 15.29 14.67
C PRO A 42 -14.12 14.95 13.26
N PRO A 43 -14.46 13.67 12.98
CA PRO A 43 -15.02 13.28 11.69
C PRO A 43 -16.23 14.17 11.37
N PRO A 44 -16.43 14.61 10.12
CA PRO A 44 -17.61 15.37 9.75
C PRO A 44 -18.85 14.57 10.16
N GLY A 45 -19.68 15.19 10.99
CA GLY A 45 -20.89 14.59 11.52
C GLY A 45 -21.75 14.01 10.41
N SER A 46 -22.24 12.80 10.66
CA SER A 46 -23.28 12.10 9.91
C SER A 46 -24.41 13.05 9.52
N GLY A 47 -24.42 13.49 8.26
CA GLY A 47 -25.63 13.96 7.62
C GLY A 47 -26.56 12.77 7.40
N SER A 48 -27.85 12.97 7.65
CA SER A 48 -28.92 12.01 7.39
C SER A 48 -28.80 11.37 6.01
N VAL A 49 -28.75 10.03 5.95
CA VAL A 49 -28.63 9.27 4.70
C VAL A 49 -29.92 8.50 4.48
N CYS A 50 -30.68 8.91 3.46
CA CYS A 50 -31.90 8.24 3.04
C CYS A 50 -31.59 6.80 2.56
N GLY A 51 -32.11 5.80 3.26
CA GLY A 51 -32.10 4.38 2.91
C GLY A 51 -31.36 3.44 3.84
N ASP A 52 -31.07 3.86 5.07
CA ASP A 52 -30.30 3.06 6.04
C ASP A 52 -31.17 2.13 6.93
N GLY A 53 -32.50 2.22 6.80
CA GLY A 53 -33.49 1.44 7.54
C GLY A 53 -33.91 2.05 8.89
N VAL A 54 -33.44 3.26 9.23
CA VAL A 54 -33.72 3.99 10.46
C VAL A 54 -34.12 5.44 10.17
N VAL A 55 -35.31 5.86 10.59
CA VAL A 55 -35.72 7.28 10.46
C VAL A 55 -34.87 8.17 11.39
N ASN A 56 -33.95 8.94 10.79
CA ASN A 56 -33.01 9.81 11.50
C ASN A 56 -33.64 11.19 11.84
N SER A 57 -33.02 11.95 12.74
CA SER A 57 -33.46 13.31 13.09
C SER A 57 -33.41 14.24 11.87
N GLY A 58 -34.57 14.69 11.40
CA GLY A 58 -34.72 15.51 10.18
C GLY A 58 -35.33 14.78 8.99
N GLU A 59 -35.43 13.45 9.06
CA GLU A 59 -36.11 12.61 8.07
C GLU A 59 -37.56 12.34 8.48
N GLN A 60 -38.46 12.25 7.50
CA GLN A 60 -39.87 11.92 7.76
C GLN A 60 -40.19 10.43 7.54
N CYS A 61 -39.35 9.72 6.80
CA CYS A 61 -39.47 8.29 6.47
C CYS A 61 -38.17 7.79 5.86
N ASP A 62 -37.92 6.47 5.92
CA ASP A 62 -36.66 5.89 5.50
C ASP A 62 -36.79 4.48 4.91
N THR A 63 -37.17 4.43 3.62
CA THR A 63 -37.30 3.16 2.87
C THR A 63 -36.33 3.04 1.69
N GLY A 64 -35.34 3.94 1.62
CA GLY A 64 -34.23 3.90 0.66
C GLY A 64 -34.63 3.85 -0.81
N VAL A 65 -33.96 2.97 -1.58
CA VAL A 65 -34.19 2.78 -3.03
C VAL A 65 -35.62 2.41 -3.39
N ASN A 66 -36.41 1.96 -2.42
CA ASN A 66 -37.84 1.79 -2.55
C ASN A 66 -38.54 3.15 -2.32
N ASN A 67 -38.16 4.25 -2.94
CA ASN A 67 -38.89 5.53 -2.93
C ASN A 67 -39.37 5.82 -4.36
N GLY A 68 -40.63 6.23 -4.56
CA GLY A 68 -41.24 6.20 -5.90
C GLY A 68 -42.51 7.05 -6.04
N LEU A 69 -42.95 7.23 -7.30
CA LEU A 69 -44.10 8.07 -7.70
C LEU A 69 -45.42 7.62 -7.02
N CYS A 70 -46.39 8.56 -6.87
CA CYS A 70 -47.68 8.34 -6.19
C CYS A 70 -48.34 6.99 -6.59
N PRO A 71 -48.94 6.24 -5.64
CA PRO A 71 -49.52 6.69 -4.37
C PRO A 71 -48.59 6.50 -3.15
N ARG A 72 -47.29 6.25 -3.34
CA ARG A 72 -46.34 6.11 -2.23
C ARG A 72 -46.06 7.50 -1.64
N THR A 73 -46.12 7.60 -0.31
CA THR A 73 -46.13 8.89 0.40
C THR A 73 -44.76 9.55 0.51
N CYS A 74 -43.65 8.87 0.18
CA CYS A 74 -42.28 9.34 0.42
C CYS A 74 -41.42 9.46 -0.85
N SER A 75 -40.65 10.55 -0.93
CA SER A 75 -39.74 10.88 -2.04
C SER A 75 -38.32 10.36 -1.83
N TYR A 76 -37.49 10.35 -2.89
CA TYR A 76 -36.06 10.00 -2.81
C TYR A 76 -35.23 10.99 -1.97
N ALA A 77 -35.80 12.16 -1.66
CA ALA A 77 -35.21 13.14 -0.75
C ALA A 77 -35.73 12.98 0.69
N CYS A 78 -36.40 11.86 1.01
CA CYS A 78 -36.91 11.53 2.35
C CYS A 78 -37.96 12.54 2.89
N THR A 79 -38.73 13.16 1.98
CA THR A 79 -39.85 14.06 2.29
C THR A 79 -41.20 13.49 1.86
N ASN A 80 -42.26 13.80 2.62
CA ASN A 80 -43.62 13.40 2.25
C ASN A 80 -44.13 14.12 0.99
N ASN A 81 -44.67 13.36 0.04
CA ASN A 81 -45.34 13.86 -1.15
C ASN A 81 -46.85 13.95 -0.89
N THR A 82 -47.41 15.15 -0.93
CA THR A 82 -48.87 15.37 -0.83
C THR A 82 -49.53 15.20 -2.20
N CYS A 83 -50.07 14.00 -2.48
CA CYS A 83 -50.85 13.77 -3.70
C CYS A 83 -52.28 14.34 -3.49
N SER A 84 -52.48 15.65 -3.62
CA SER A 84 -53.83 16.24 -3.75
C SER A 84 -54.20 16.31 -5.23
N GLY A 85 -54.73 15.20 -5.76
CA GLY A 85 -55.27 15.13 -7.12
C GLY A 85 -56.68 14.58 -7.06
N SER A 86 -57.65 15.49 -7.23
CA SER A 86 -59.08 15.22 -7.32
C SER A 86 -59.37 14.08 -8.31
N THR A 87 -60.12 13.08 -7.89
CA THR A 87 -60.68 12.03 -8.75
C THR A 87 -61.55 12.66 -9.86
N PRO A 88 -61.24 12.49 -11.16
CA PRO A 88 -62.20 12.76 -12.22
C PRO A 88 -63.05 11.51 -12.45
N THR A 89 -64.36 11.69 -12.38
CA THR A 89 -65.40 10.73 -12.75
C THR A 89 -65.21 10.19 -14.18
N PRO A 90 -65.48 8.90 -14.48
CA PRO A 90 -65.26 8.36 -15.82
C PRO A 90 -66.28 8.91 -16.83
N GLY A 91 -65.78 9.60 -17.87
CA GLY A 91 -66.51 9.86 -19.12
C GLY A 91 -66.33 8.72 -20.12
N PRO A 92 -67.23 8.54 -21.11
CA PRO A 92 -67.29 7.32 -21.91
C PRO A 92 -66.17 7.24 -22.96
N GLY A 93 -65.36 6.18 -22.85
CA GLY A 93 -64.83 5.37 -23.96
C GLY A 93 -64.01 6.05 -25.05
N ALA A 94 -62.79 6.48 -24.74
CA ALA A 94 -61.75 6.63 -25.76
C ALA A 94 -61.18 5.25 -26.14
N THR A 95 -61.06 4.97 -27.43
CA THR A 95 -60.41 3.78 -28.00
C THR A 95 -59.00 3.62 -27.41
N PRO A 96 -58.60 2.42 -26.94
CA PRO A 96 -57.28 2.22 -26.34
C PRO A 96 -56.21 2.48 -27.41
N THR A 97 -55.43 3.53 -27.20
CA THR A 97 -54.17 3.75 -27.92
C THR A 97 -53.23 2.60 -27.55
N PRO A 98 -52.53 1.96 -28.50
CA PRO A 98 -51.61 0.88 -28.16
C PRO A 98 -50.55 1.41 -27.19
N THR A 99 -50.51 0.84 -25.99
CA THR A 99 -49.47 1.12 -25.00
C THR A 99 -48.12 0.83 -25.63
N PRO A 100 -47.17 1.79 -25.65
CA PRO A 100 -45.83 1.52 -26.19
C PRO A 100 -45.23 0.35 -25.43
N THR A 101 -44.74 -0.65 -26.18
CA THR A 101 -44.01 -1.78 -25.61
C THR A 101 -42.81 -1.22 -24.82
N PRO A 102 -42.67 -1.53 -23.52
CA PRO A 102 -41.57 -1.00 -22.72
C PRO A 102 -40.24 -1.41 -23.36
N THR A 103 -39.39 -0.44 -23.66
CA THR A 103 -38.02 -0.69 -24.12
C THR A 103 -37.27 -1.45 -23.03
N PRO A 104 -36.58 -2.56 -23.33
CA PRO A 104 -35.82 -3.30 -22.33
C PRO A 104 -34.76 -2.38 -21.71
N ILE A 105 -34.74 -2.32 -20.38
CA ILE A 105 -33.77 -1.52 -19.63
C ILE A 105 -32.40 -2.20 -19.80
N PRO A 106 -31.34 -1.46 -20.19
CA PRO A 106 -30.00 -2.03 -20.29
C PRO A 106 -29.56 -2.56 -18.92
N ILE A 107 -28.94 -3.74 -18.90
CA ILE A 107 -28.46 -4.35 -17.65
C ILE A 107 -27.09 -3.71 -17.32
N ALA A 108 -26.86 -3.38 -16.05
CA ALA A 108 -25.56 -2.90 -15.58
C ALA A 108 -24.54 -4.05 -15.46
N PRO A 109 -23.24 -3.80 -15.65
CA PRO A 109 -22.22 -4.78 -15.30
C PRO A 109 -22.14 -4.97 -13.78
N SER A 110 -21.69 -6.14 -13.33
CA SER A 110 -21.47 -6.42 -11.90
C SER A 110 -20.33 -7.42 -11.71
N CYS A 111 -19.85 -7.57 -10.46
CA CYS A 111 -18.91 -8.60 -10.03
C CYS A 111 -19.34 -9.15 -8.67
N LEU A 112 -18.73 -10.25 -8.22
CA LEU A 112 -18.94 -10.82 -6.89
C LEU A 112 -17.95 -10.30 -5.85
N SER A 113 -16.68 -10.11 -6.24
CA SER A 113 -15.63 -9.61 -5.36
C SER A 113 -14.40 -9.14 -6.14
N ALA A 114 -13.48 -8.47 -5.45
CA ALA A 114 -12.12 -8.25 -5.92
C ALA A 114 -11.09 -8.74 -4.90
N THR A 115 -9.97 -9.30 -5.38
CA THR A 115 -8.94 -9.90 -4.52
C THR A 115 -7.56 -9.79 -5.14
N PRO A 116 -6.48 -9.55 -4.38
CA PRO A 116 -5.11 -9.84 -4.82
C PRO A 116 -4.84 -11.37 -4.81
N ASP A 117 -3.83 -11.85 -5.55
CA ASP A 117 -3.29 -13.22 -5.38
C ASP A 117 -2.47 -13.40 -4.09
N GLY A 118 -2.32 -12.35 -3.28
CA GLY A 118 -1.74 -12.44 -1.94
C GLY A 118 -1.64 -11.10 -1.23
N ASP A 119 -1.61 -11.14 0.10
CA ASP A 119 -1.71 -9.95 0.95
C ASP A 119 -0.45 -9.08 0.96
N THR A 120 0.72 -9.66 0.70
CA THR A 120 2.02 -8.94 0.77
C THR A 120 2.90 -9.26 -0.43
N VAL A 121 3.55 -8.26 -1.01
CA VAL A 121 4.45 -8.40 -2.18
C VAL A 121 5.69 -7.52 -2.00
N TYR A 122 6.81 -7.89 -2.64
CA TYR A 122 7.98 -7.02 -2.66
C TYR A 122 7.83 -5.89 -3.68
N SER A 123 8.35 -4.69 -3.35
CA SER A 123 8.22 -3.49 -4.18
C SER A 123 8.98 -3.56 -5.51
N ASN A 124 9.80 -4.58 -5.73
CA ASN A 124 10.47 -4.88 -7.00
C ASN A 124 9.82 -6.04 -7.78
N SER A 125 8.60 -6.43 -7.42
CA SER A 125 7.87 -7.56 -8.00
C SER A 125 6.59 -7.09 -8.70
N ILE A 126 5.84 -8.06 -9.23
CA ILE A 126 4.50 -7.88 -9.77
C ILE A 126 3.48 -8.46 -8.79
N ARG A 127 2.35 -7.78 -8.62
CA ARG A 127 1.17 -8.28 -7.90
C ARG A 127 0.01 -8.44 -8.87
N ARG A 128 -0.62 -9.62 -8.90
CA ARG A 128 -1.84 -9.82 -9.68
C ARG A 128 -3.07 -9.52 -8.83
N VAL A 129 -4.00 -8.75 -9.38
CA VAL A 129 -5.29 -8.44 -8.77
C VAL A 129 -6.42 -8.96 -9.67
N TYR A 130 -7.55 -9.32 -9.08
CA TYR A 130 -8.68 -9.92 -9.77
C TYR A 130 -9.99 -9.19 -9.49
N ALA A 131 -10.88 -9.23 -10.49
CA ALA A 131 -12.31 -9.04 -10.36
C ALA A 131 -12.98 -10.39 -10.63
N ASN A 132 -13.69 -10.93 -9.65
CA ASN A 132 -14.24 -12.29 -9.67
C ASN A 132 -15.74 -12.27 -9.94
N GLY A 133 -16.24 -13.24 -10.72
CA GLY A 133 -17.66 -13.38 -10.99
C GLY A 133 -18.25 -12.18 -11.75
N VAL A 134 -17.47 -11.62 -12.67
CA VAL A 134 -17.87 -10.50 -13.51
C VAL A 134 -18.98 -10.94 -14.46
N SER A 135 -19.99 -10.09 -14.60
CA SER A 135 -21.13 -10.28 -15.50
C SER A 135 -21.39 -9.01 -16.27
N ASN A 136 -21.74 -9.17 -17.56
CA ASN A 136 -22.23 -8.09 -18.43
C ASN A 136 -21.28 -6.88 -18.55
N ALA A 137 -19.98 -7.09 -18.34
CA ALA A 137 -18.91 -6.13 -18.60
C ALA A 137 -18.18 -6.47 -19.90
N THR A 138 -17.84 -5.45 -20.68
CA THR A 138 -16.98 -5.58 -21.87
C THR A 138 -15.53 -5.18 -21.58
N SER A 139 -15.29 -4.42 -20.52
CA SER A 139 -13.94 -4.09 -20.03
C SER A 139 -13.95 -3.80 -18.53
N VAL A 140 -12.80 -4.01 -17.91
CA VAL A 140 -12.56 -3.79 -16.48
C VAL A 140 -11.27 -2.97 -16.31
N LEU A 141 -11.28 -1.98 -15.40
CA LEU A 141 -10.09 -1.21 -15.05
C LEU A 141 -9.75 -1.38 -13.56
N PHE A 142 -8.46 -1.41 -13.28
CA PHE A 142 -7.87 -1.54 -11.94
C PHE A 142 -7.00 -0.30 -11.64
N PRO A 143 -7.59 0.84 -11.26
CA PRO A 143 -6.81 1.97 -10.74
C PRO A 143 -6.13 1.58 -9.44
N THR A 144 -4.81 1.77 -9.41
CA THR A 144 -3.94 1.40 -8.31
C THR A 144 -3.03 2.56 -7.92
N TRP A 145 -2.85 2.79 -6.62
CA TRP A 145 -1.94 3.80 -6.06
C TRP A 145 -1.42 3.36 -4.69
N SER A 146 -0.37 4.02 -4.20
CA SER A 146 0.25 3.74 -2.91
C SER A 146 -0.07 4.77 -1.83
N ASP A 147 -0.01 4.33 -0.57
CA ASP A 147 -0.09 5.20 0.62
C ASP A 147 1.06 4.93 1.58
N PRO A 148 1.64 5.96 2.23
CA PRO A 148 1.19 7.36 2.30
C PRO A 148 1.57 8.25 1.11
N GLY A 149 0.57 8.89 0.50
CA GLY A 149 0.75 9.79 -0.64
C GLY A 149 -0.57 10.13 -1.33
N GLY A 150 -1.60 9.30 -1.09
CA GLY A 150 -2.86 9.38 -1.80
C GLY A 150 -2.69 8.93 -3.25
N GLN A 151 -3.52 9.43 -4.15
CA GLN A 151 -3.50 9.05 -5.57
C GLN A 151 -2.37 9.75 -6.36
N ASN A 152 -1.23 10.07 -5.74
CA ASN A 152 -0.13 10.81 -6.38
C ASN A 152 0.66 9.97 -7.40
N ASP A 153 0.61 8.64 -7.29
CA ASP A 153 1.21 7.66 -8.22
C ASP A 153 0.15 6.79 -8.91
N LEU A 154 -1.09 7.27 -8.97
CA LEU A 154 -2.22 6.55 -9.55
C LEU A 154 -1.96 6.10 -11.00
N ILE A 155 -2.11 4.80 -11.25
CA ILE A 155 -2.08 4.21 -12.59
C ILE A 155 -3.33 3.36 -12.80
N TRP A 156 -3.98 3.54 -13.96
CA TRP A 156 -5.14 2.76 -14.39
C TRP A 156 -4.69 1.56 -15.22
N TYR A 157 -4.77 0.35 -14.65
CA TYR A 157 -4.40 -0.86 -15.36
C TYR A 157 -5.60 -1.46 -16.11
N PRO A 158 -5.49 -1.73 -17.42
CA PRO A 158 -6.52 -2.43 -18.15
C PRO A 158 -6.56 -3.91 -17.76
N GLY A 159 -7.77 -4.41 -17.49
CA GLY A 159 -8.00 -5.81 -17.18
C GLY A 159 -7.80 -6.72 -18.38
N THR A 160 -7.32 -7.94 -18.13
CA THR A 160 -7.25 -9.05 -19.06
C THR A 160 -8.10 -10.20 -18.55
N THR A 161 -8.67 -11.02 -19.44
CA THR A 161 -9.46 -12.21 -19.09
C THR A 161 -9.13 -13.36 -20.04
N ASN A 162 -9.15 -14.59 -19.53
CA ASN A 162 -8.95 -15.81 -20.31
C ASN A 162 -10.11 -16.81 -20.17
N ASP A 163 -11.19 -16.46 -19.47
CA ASP A 163 -12.27 -17.35 -19.08
C ASP A 163 -13.65 -16.87 -19.58
N GLY A 164 -13.65 -16.15 -20.70
CA GLY A 164 -14.87 -15.61 -21.29
C GLY A 164 -15.42 -14.40 -20.53
N GLY A 165 -14.60 -13.74 -19.72
CA GLY A 165 -14.96 -12.50 -19.03
C GLY A 165 -15.57 -12.69 -17.64
N VAL A 166 -15.53 -13.92 -17.09
CA VAL A 166 -16.01 -14.22 -15.73
C VAL A 166 -15.00 -13.75 -14.68
N THR A 167 -13.71 -13.84 -14.98
CA THR A 167 -12.62 -13.35 -14.14
C THR A 167 -11.75 -12.43 -14.97
N TRP A 168 -11.55 -11.22 -14.46
CA TRP A 168 -10.62 -10.25 -15.03
C TRP A 168 -9.46 -10.06 -14.07
N TYR A 169 -8.27 -9.83 -14.59
CA TYR A 169 -7.08 -9.58 -13.79
C TYR A 169 -6.20 -8.48 -14.38
N ALA A 170 -5.39 -7.87 -13.53
CA ALA A 170 -4.31 -6.98 -13.93
C ALA A 170 -3.02 -7.33 -13.19
N ASP A 171 -1.88 -7.20 -13.88
CA ASP A 171 -0.55 -7.35 -13.31
C ASP A 171 -0.01 -5.97 -12.94
N ILE A 172 -0.03 -5.67 -11.64
CA ILE A 172 0.46 -4.41 -11.09
C ILE A 172 1.98 -4.54 -10.93
N ASN A 173 2.73 -3.78 -11.72
CA ASN A 173 4.18 -3.68 -11.55
C ASN A 173 4.52 -2.70 -10.42
N LEU A 174 5.07 -3.19 -9.32
CA LEU A 174 5.32 -2.39 -8.12
C LEU A 174 6.46 -1.39 -8.31
N SER A 175 7.31 -1.54 -9.33
CA SER A 175 8.32 -0.52 -9.65
C SER A 175 7.72 0.83 -10.06
N ASN A 176 6.44 0.84 -10.44
CA ASN A 176 5.72 2.04 -10.86
C ASN A 176 4.99 2.73 -9.70
N HIS A 177 5.02 2.15 -8.51
CA HIS A 177 4.29 2.62 -7.33
C HIS A 177 5.23 2.77 -6.14
N GLY A 178 4.89 3.68 -5.23
CA GLY A 178 5.53 3.80 -3.94
C GLY A 178 5.93 5.20 -3.56
N ILE A 179 6.40 5.30 -2.32
CA ILE A 179 6.53 6.55 -1.56
C ILE A 179 8.00 6.94 -1.30
N GLY A 180 8.93 6.38 -2.07
CA GLY A 180 10.37 6.54 -1.88
C GLY A 180 10.98 5.61 -0.82
N THR A 181 12.29 5.74 -0.57
CA THR A 181 13.10 4.81 0.24
C THR A 181 12.86 4.89 1.76
N TRP A 182 11.84 5.63 2.20
CA TRP A 182 11.68 6.02 3.59
C TRP A 182 10.83 5.07 4.43
N GLN A 183 10.14 4.12 3.80
CA GLN A 183 9.29 3.16 4.48
C GLN A 183 9.54 1.75 3.93
N SER A 184 9.77 0.80 4.83
CA SER A 184 10.01 -0.60 4.48
C SER A 184 8.73 -1.37 4.12
N SER A 185 7.56 -0.75 4.29
CA SER A 185 6.25 -1.29 3.93
C SER A 185 5.25 -0.15 3.76
N TYR A 186 4.34 -0.28 2.80
CA TYR A 186 3.31 0.70 2.49
C TYR A 186 2.06 0.04 1.90
N ASN A 187 0.91 0.69 2.04
CA ASN A 187 -0.36 0.16 1.57
C ASN A 187 -0.51 0.39 0.07
N MET A 188 -1.07 -0.59 -0.63
CA MET A 188 -1.47 -0.48 -2.02
C MET A 188 -2.99 -0.56 -2.07
N ASN A 189 -3.59 0.46 -2.67
CA ASN A 189 -5.02 0.53 -2.89
C ASN A 189 -5.29 0.18 -4.35
N THR A 190 -6.21 -0.74 -4.59
CA THR A 190 -6.68 -1.05 -5.95
C THR A 190 -8.18 -1.11 -5.96
N HIS A 191 -8.83 -0.21 -6.69
CA HIS A 191 -10.25 -0.31 -6.96
C HIS A 191 -10.49 -1.10 -8.25
N VAL A 192 -11.72 -1.56 -8.43
CA VAL A 192 -12.16 -2.22 -9.65
C VAL A 192 -13.39 -1.52 -10.21
N TYR A 193 -13.33 -1.14 -11.49
CA TYR A 193 -14.43 -0.51 -12.22
C TYR A 193 -14.79 -1.29 -13.48
N LEU A 194 -16.08 -1.46 -13.72
CA LEU A 194 -16.65 -2.23 -14.83
C LEU A 194 -17.33 -1.31 -15.85
N PHE A 195 -17.25 -1.69 -17.12
CA PHE A 195 -17.77 -0.92 -18.23
C PHE A 195 -18.50 -1.82 -19.22
N ASN A 196 -19.56 -1.29 -19.84
CA ASN A 196 -20.16 -1.85 -21.05
C ASN A 196 -20.64 -0.72 -21.99
N SER A 197 -21.37 -1.05 -23.05
CA SER A 197 -21.84 -0.05 -24.02
C SER A 197 -22.80 1.00 -23.45
N ASN A 198 -23.44 0.72 -22.32
CA ASN A 198 -24.44 1.59 -21.69
C ASN A 198 -23.98 2.19 -20.36
N TYR A 199 -22.97 1.59 -19.72
CA TYR A 199 -22.51 1.96 -18.38
C TYR A 199 -20.99 2.15 -18.37
N SER A 200 -20.54 3.23 -17.74
CA SER A 200 -19.14 3.47 -17.42
C SER A 200 -18.94 3.57 -15.90
N ASP A 201 -17.73 3.23 -15.44
CA ASP A 201 -17.27 3.46 -14.06
C ASP A 201 -18.14 2.80 -12.99
N VAL A 202 -18.71 1.63 -13.29
CA VAL A 202 -19.50 0.88 -12.32
C VAL A 202 -18.56 0.26 -11.29
N TRP A 203 -18.64 0.73 -10.05
CA TRP A 203 -17.84 0.21 -8.95
C TRP A 203 -18.15 -1.27 -8.70
N CYS A 204 -17.09 -2.08 -8.61
CA CYS A 204 -17.15 -3.50 -8.30
C CYS A 204 -16.80 -3.73 -6.83
N ASP A 205 -15.52 -3.60 -6.48
CA ASP A 205 -14.97 -3.86 -5.15
C ASP A 205 -13.50 -3.35 -5.10
N THR A 206 -12.73 -3.72 -4.07
CA THR A 206 -11.31 -3.38 -3.91
C THR A 206 -10.42 -4.62 -3.76
N ALA A 207 -9.22 -4.57 -4.33
CA ALA A 207 -8.20 -5.63 -4.25
C ALA A 207 -6.93 -5.09 -3.58
N ASN A 208 -7.07 -4.62 -2.35
CA ASN A 208 -5.98 -3.97 -1.62
C ASN A 208 -4.95 -4.98 -1.10
N PHE A 209 -3.69 -4.56 -1.03
CA PHE A 209 -2.58 -5.39 -0.55
C PHE A 209 -1.46 -4.52 0.04
N ILE A 210 -0.43 -5.13 0.60
CA ILE A 210 0.73 -4.45 1.17
C ILE A 210 1.94 -4.64 0.25
N SER A 211 2.59 -3.53 -0.11
CA SER A 211 3.92 -3.55 -0.70
C SER A 211 4.96 -3.44 0.40
N THR A 212 5.94 -4.33 0.39
CA THR A 212 7.08 -4.30 1.30
C THR A 212 8.35 -4.03 0.50
N ALA A 213 9.24 -3.20 1.02
CA ALA A 213 10.58 -3.15 0.47
C ALA A 213 11.16 -4.58 0.50
N PRO A 214 11.88 -5.01 -0.55
CA PRO A 214 12.67 -6.24 -0.48
C PRO A 214 13.48 -6.18 0.81
N VAL A 215 13.58 -7.31 1.52
CA VAL A 215 14.42 -7.37 2.73
C VAL A 215 15.81 -6.89 2.32
N GLY A 216 16.16 -5.69 2.77
CA GLY A 216 17.42 -5.05 2.39
C GLY A 216 18.58 -5.90 2.88
N ILE A 217 19.70 -5.80 2.18
CA ILE A 217 20.93 -6.43 2.66
C ILE A 217 21.28 -5.80 4.00
N SER A 218 21.38 -6.62 5.05
CA SER A 218 21.79 -6.14 6.36
C SER A 218 23.29 -6.37 6.55
N LEU A 219 23.94 -5.46 7.27
CA LEU A 219 25.32 -5.58 7.72
C LEU A 219 25.42 -5.07 9.16
N SER A 220 26.01 -5.86 10.04
CA SER A 220 26.19 -5.54 11.45
C SER A 220 27.59 -5.95 11.94
N ALA A 221 28.10 -5.27 12.96
CA ALA A 221 29.37 -5.61 13.60
C ALA A 221 29.20 -5.64 15.12
N PHE A 222 29.67 -6.70 15.77
CA PHE A 222 29.59 -6.86 17.22
C PHE A 222 30.89 -7.47 17.79
N PRO A 223 31.44 -6.96 18.89
CA PRO A 223 30.97 -5.79 19.64
C PRO A 223 31.23 -4.46 18.90
N THR A 224 30.44 -3.42 19.19
CA THR A 224 30.60 -2.08 18.59
C THR A 224 31.80 -1.32 19.15
N SER A 225 32.52 -1.87 20.13
CA SER A 225 33.77 -1.29 20.60
C SER A 225 34.74 -2.37 21.06
N VAL A 226 36.00 -2.25 20.62
CA VAL A 226 37.10 -3.13 21.02
C VAL A 226 38.37 -2.33 21.33
N SER A 227 39.28 -2.93 22.10
CA SER A 227 40.66 -2.44 22.25
C SER A 227 41.41 -2.48 20.90
N SER A 228 42.46 -1.68 20.75
CA SER A 228 43.36 -1.70 19.59
C SER A 228 43.79 -3.14 19.24
N GLY A 229 43.62 -3.56 17.99
CA GLY A 229 43.90 -4.94 17.57
C GLY A 229 42.87 -5.99 17.99
N GLY A 230 41.77 -5.60 18.64
CA GLY A 230 40.71 -6.52 19.05
C GLY A 230 39.90 -7.07 17.87
N THR A 231 39.14 -8.13 18.13
CA THR A 231 38.34 -8.82 17.10
C THR A 231 36.88 -8.42 17.19
N VAL A 232 36.26 -8.16 16.04
CA VAL A 232 34.82 -7.96 15.88
C VAL A 232 34.25 -9.03 14.96
N THR A 233 33.01 -9.44 15.18
CA THR A 233 32.26 -10.31 14.26
C THR A 233 31.39 -9.45 13.36
N VAL A 234 31.60 -9.54 12.06
CA VAL A 234 30.80 -8.88 11.02
C VAL A 234 29.78 -9.88 10.50
N THR A 235 28.50 -9.54 10.54
CA THR A 235 27.39 -10.41 10.11
C THR A 235 26.57 -9.72 9.02
N TRP A 236 26.21 -10.45 7.98
CA TRP A 236 25.35 -9.96 6.89
C TRP A 236 24.20 -10.92 6.62
N SER A 237 23.11 -10.39 6.07
CA SER A 237 21.96 -11.19 5.63
C SER A 237 21.25 -10.58 4.44
N GLY A 238 20.51 -11.40 3.69
CA GLY A 238 19.63 -10.94 2.62
C GLY A 238 20.36 -10.53 1.33
N VAL A 239 21.56 -11.06 1.06
CA VAL A 239 22.28 -10.78 -0.20
C VAL A 239 21.52 -11.40 -1.38
N ILE A 240 20.99 -10.55 -2.27
CA ILE A 240 20.29 -10.96 -3.49
C ILE A 240 21.32 -11.17 -4.62
N ASN A 241 21.22 -12.31 -5.31
CA ASN A 241 22.17 -12.76 -6.35
C ASN A 241 23.63 -12.78 -5.87
N PRO A 242 23.95 -13.49 -4.76
CA PRO A 242 25.28 -13.46 -4.18
C PRO A 242 26.32 -14.03 -5.15
N LYS A 243 27.52 -13.46 -5.13
CA LYS A 243 28.68 -13.99 -5.84
C LYS A 243 29.76 -14.39 -4.85
N THR A 244 30.58 -15.36 -5.25
CA THR A 244 31.75 -15.77 -4.45
C THR A 244 32.77 -14.64 -4.30
N THR A 245 32.65 -13.60 -5.12
CA THR A 245 33.48 -12.40 -5.14
C THR A 245 32.86 -11.19 -4.45
N ASP A 246 31.71 -11.33 -3.78
CA ASP A 246 31.19 -10.27 -2.90
C ASP A 246 32.15 -10.09 -1.71
N TRP A 247 32.39 -8.85 -1.29
CA TRP A 247 33.43 -8.56 -0.32
C TRP A 247 33.07 -7.45 0.65
N ILE A 248 33.63 -7.50 1.85
CA ILE A 248 33.45 -6.50 2.91
C ILE A 248 34.79 -5.82 3.17
N GLY A 249 34.80 -4.48 3.16
CA GLY A 249 35.98 -3.66 3.45
C GLY A 249 35.83 -2.81 4.71
N LEU A 250 36.96 -2.45 5.31
CA LEU A 250 37.04 -1.52 6.45
C LEU A 250 37.38 -0.10 5.98
N TYR A 251 36.65 0.89 6.46
CA TYR A 251 36.78 2.30 6.09
C TYR A 251 36.81 3.21 7.32
N ILE A 252 37.34 4.41 7.14
CA ILE A 252 37.03 5.54 8.01
C ILE A 252 35.67 6.11 7.57
N PRO A 253 34.76 6.41 8.49
CA PRO A 253 33.48 7.02 8.15
C PRO A 253 33.60 8.24 7.22
N ALA A 254 32.65 8.39 6.30
CA ALA A 254 32.57 9.50 5.34
C ALA A 254 33.77 9.63 4.37
N THR A 255 34.60 8.58 4.23
CA THR A 255 35.65 8.53 3.21
C THR A 255 35.18 7.78 1.95
N PRO A 256 35.74 8.10 0.75
CA PRO A 256 35.34 7.43 -0.50
C PRO A 256 35.67 5.93 -0.51
N GLU A 257 35.07 5.18 -1.43
CA GLU A 257 35.32 3.73 -1.57
C GLU A 257 36.77 3.39 -1.93
N SER A 258 37.50 4.33 -2.53
CA SER A 258 38.92 4.16 -2.86
C SER A 258 39.85 4.25 -1.65
N SER A 259 39.37 4.70 -0.48
CA SER A 259 40.19 4.91 0.73
C SER A 259 39.98 3.83 1.79
N ARG A 260 39.96 2.57 1.34
CA ARG A 260 39.94 1.40 2.23
C ARG A 260 41.14 1.40 3.17
N VAL A 261 40.89 1.24 4.48
CA VAL A 261 41.91 1.29 5.53
C VAL A 261 42.89 0.13 5.37
N ASP A 262 44.18 0.43 5.25
CA ASP A 262 45.30 -0.53 5.19
C ASP A 262 45.08 -1.70 4.21
N ASN A 263 44.28 -1.50 3.16
CA ASN A 263 43.85 -2.57 2.26
C ASN A 263 43.19 -3.77 2.98
N ARG A 264 42.52 -3.55 4.12
CA ARG A 264 41.86 -4.60 4.91
C ARG A 264 40.43 -4.83 4.41
N TRP A 265 40.19 -6.04 3.93
CA TRP A 265 38.90 -6.53 3.44
C TRP A 265 38.91 -8.07 3.41
N PHE A 266 37.75 -8.67 3.17
CA PHE A 266 37.62 -10.11 2.95
C PHE A 266 36.44 -10.41 2.01
N TYR A 267 36.48 -11.53 1.30
CA TYR A 267 35.33 -12.07 0.57
C TYR A 267 34.33 -12.70 1.54
N THR A 268 33.04 -12.46 1.31
CA THR A 268 31.95 -13.04 2.12
C THR A 268 31.95 -14.57 2.07
N SER A 269 32.39 -15.15 0.94
CA SER A 269 32.47 -16.59 0.69
C SER A 269 33.55 -17.34 1.45
N SER A 270 34.52 -16.65 2.07
CA SER A 270 35.68 -17.31 2.69
C SER A 270 36.21 -16.65 3.95
N CYS A 271 35.78 -15.43 4.27
CA CYS A 271 36.40 -14.60 5.32
C CYS A 271 37.89 -14.30 5.09
N THR A 272 38.38 -14.42 3.86
CA THR A 272 39.78 -14.15 3.48
C THR A 272 39.86 -13.32 2.19
N ASN A 273 41.06 -12.96 1.76
CA ASN A 273 41.29 -12.29 0.47
C ASN A 273 41.31 -13.23 -0.75
N THR A 274 40.95 -14.50 -0.56
CA THR A 274 40.80 -15.48 -1.64
C THR A 274 39.33 -15.88 -1.73
N PRO A 275 38.67 -15.81 -2.91
CA PRO A 275 37.27 -16.22 -3.01
C PRO A 275 37.10 -17.68 -2.59
N GLY A 276 36.04 -17.94 -1.83
CA GLY A 276 35.58 -19.29 -1.55
C GLY A 276 34.86 -19.91 -2.75
N VAL A 277 34.31 -21.10 -2.53
CA VAL A 277 33.56 -21.84 -3.55
C VAL A 277 32.04 -21.70 -3.40
N ALA A 278 31.57 -21.29 -2.22
CA ALA A 278 30.15 -21.11 -1.92
C ALA A 278 29.75 -19.63 -1.98
N VAL A 279 28.55 -19.36 -2.49
CA VAL A 279 27.94 -18.03 -2.43
C VAL A 279 27.16 -17.90 -1.12
N GLU A 280 27.24 -16.74 -0.48
CA GLU A 280 26.68 -16.55 0.87
C GLU A 280 25.56 -15.52 0.86
N VAL A 281 24.32 -16.00 0.93
CA VAL A 281 23.13 -15.13 1.11
C VAL A 281 23.15 -14.47 2.49
N ASN A 282 23.61 -15.22 3.50
CA ASN A 282 23.76 -14.78 4.89
C ASN A 282 25.06 -15.37 5.43
N GLY A 283 25.78 -14.64 6.28
CA GLY A 283 27.01 -15.16 6.83
C GLY A 283 27.62 -14.26 7.90
N SER A 284 28.73 -14.73 8.48
CA SER A 284 29.49 -13.96 9.44
C SER A 284 30.98 -14.27 9.36
N CYS A 285 31.82 -13.26 9.60
CA CYS A 285 33.27 -13.40 9.66
C CYS A 285 33.83 -12.66 10.87
N SER A 286 34.78 -13.28 11.56
CA SER A 286 35.62 -12.57 12.52
C SER A 286 36.63 -11.69 11.81
N PHE A 287 36.84 -10.47 12.31
CA PHE A 287 37.71 -9.46 11.72
C PHE A 287 38.55 -8.79 12.80
N THR A 288 39.86 -8.77 12.62
CA THR A 288 40.80 -8.12 13.54
C THR A 288 40.95 -6.64 13.18
N MET A 289 40.55 -5.77 14.10
CA MET A 289 40.60 -4.32 13.94
C MET A 289 42.04 -3.79 13.89
N PRO A 290 42.28 -2.60 13.30
CA PRO A 290 43.59 -1.98 13.30
C PRO A 290 44.11 -1.70 14.72
N SER A 291 45.43 -1.56 14.87
CA SER A 291 46.05 -1.15 16.14
C SER A 291 45.90 0.36 16.40
N VAL A 292 45.60 1.13 15.35
CA VAL A 292 45.36 2.58 15.44
C VAL A 292 43.97 2.84 16.00
N SER A 293 43.90 3.63 17.07
CA SER A 293 42.61 4.03 17.63
C SER A 293 41.84 4.93 16.64
N GLY A 294 40.54 4.70 16.50
CA GLY A 294 39.68 5.47 15.62
C GLY A 294 38.27 4.89 15.57
N ASP A 295 37.42 5.58 14.80
CA ASP A 295 36.10 5.10 14.41
C ASP A 295 36.17 4.48 13.02
N TYR A 296 35.53 3.32 12.88
CA TYR A 296 35.57 2.55 11.65
C TYR A 296 34.18 2.13 11.19
N GLU A 297 34.08 1.90 9.88
CA GLU A 297 32.86 1.50 9.19
C GLU A 297 33.16 0.28 8.30
N PHE A 298 32.33 -0.76 8.39
CA PHE A 298 32.31 -1.84 7.41
C PHE A 298 31.33 -1.52 6.29
N ARG A 299 31.72 -1.84 5.06
CA ARG A 299 30.89 -1.70 3.86
C ARG A 299 30.91 -3.01 3.07
N LEU A 300 29.76 -3.48 2.62
CA LEU A 300 29.60 -4.65 1.76
C LEU A 300 29.48 -4.22 0.29
N PHE A 301 30.26 -4.84 -0.57
CA PHE A 301 30.28 -4.61 -2.01
C PHE A 301 29.87 -5.88 -2.73
N ARG A 302 28.94 -5.73 -3.66
CA ARG A 302 28.48 -6.80 -4.55
C ARG A 302 29.20 -6.70 -5.88
N ASN A 303 29.65 -7.84 -6.42
CA ASN A 303 30.31 -7.90 -7.73
C ASN A 303 29.38 -8.46 -8.82
#